data_AF-A0A4Y9XQM1-F1
#
_entry.id   AF-A0A4Y9XQM1-F1
#
_cell.length_a   1.000
_cell.length_b   1.000
_cell.length_c   1.000
_cell.angle_alpha   90.00
_cell.angle_beta   90.00
_cell.angle_gamma   90.00
#
_symmetry.space_group_name_H-M   'P 1'
#
loop_
_entity.id
_entity.type
_entity.pdbx_description
1 polymer ?
#
loop_
_entity_poly.entity_id
_entity_poly.type
_entity_poly.pdbx_seq_one_letter_code
_entity_poly.pdbx_strand_id
1 'polypeptide(L)'
;MFFAFSSGKSNRIPAHSPAIQAHHNGHNVARPGQPATSVFDVSPRITKTHTSYMPCYAVAVDVFVKPLPETDVDNQQETWIVDIQPPRQLTRGHIVTVRTANHVIGAGRISKTMTLTRHWITLRLAGRRDGLQIRVPIPWARLCDLDGYSHTVLFRALQKLPAPHHTFLTKPAFHDPDHNPYEFDISPNATARLRARMKKDTKTKELLESLSHESTNKARPHGEGEGSQD
;
A
#
# COMPACT_ATOMS: atom_id res chain seq x y z
N MET A 1 -1.10 6.68 25.60
CA MET A 1 -2.53 6.76 25.21
C MET A 1 -2.63 6.07 23.85
N PHE A 2 -3.09 4.82 23.81
CA PHE A 2 -3.04 3.94 22.63
C PHE A 2 -4.39 4.02 21.89
N PHE A 3 -4.38 4.29 20.59
CA PHE A 3 -5.61 4.23 19.78
C PHE A 3 -5.60 2.96 18.93
N ALA A 4 -6.11 1.88 19.51
CA ALA A 4 -6.49 0.70 18.75
C ALA A 4 -7.77 1.03 17.95
N PHE A 5 -7.69 0.99 16.63
CA PHE A 5 -8.89 0.99 15.78
C PHE A 5 -9.57 -0.38 15.94
N SER A 6 -10.55 -0.46 16.85
CA SER A 6 -11.37 -1.65 17.02
C SER A 6 -12.22 -1.83 15.76
N SER A 7 -11.80 -2.74 14.89
CA SER A 7 -12.65 -3.25 13.81
C SER A 7 -13.84 -3.95 14.47
N GLY A 8 -15.03 -3.39 14.29
CA GLY A 8 -16.28 -4.01 14.74
C GLY A 8 -16.38 -5.41 14.15
N LYS A 9 -16.17 -6.42 14.99
CA LYS A 9 -16.38 -7.83 14.65
C LYS A 9 -17.88 -8.02 14.44
N SER A 10 -18.29 -8.07 13.16
CA SER A 10 -19.60 -8.59 12.79
C SER A 10 -19.62 -10.08 13.13
N ASN A 11 -20.38 -10.44 14.17
CA ASN A 11 -20.70 -11.82 14.52
C ASN A 11 -21.52 -12.43 13.37
N ARG A 12 -20.84 -13.03 12.38
CA ARG A 12 -21.46 -13.99 11.48
C ARG A 12 -21.31 -15.38 12.09
N ILE A 13 -22.46 -16.00 12.33
CA ILE A 13 -22.62 -17.39 12.74
C ILE A 13 -21.85 -18.28 11.76
N PRO A 14 -20.98 -19.19 12.22
CA PRO A 14 -20.28 -20.12 11.34
C PRO A 14 -21.27 -21.14 10.79
N ALA A 15 -21.38 -21.20 9.46
CA ALA A 15 -22.01 -22.34 8.79
C ALA A 15 -21.09 -23.56 8.98
N HIS A 16 -21.60 -24.58 9.67
CA HIS A 16 -20.95 -25.87 9.80
C HIS A 16 -20.78 -26.50 8.41
N SER A 17 -19.54 -26.60 7.94
CA SER A 17 -19.20 -27.49 6.82
C SER A 17 -18.94 -28.90 7.35
N PRO A 18 -19.41 -29.95 6.67
CA PRO A 18 -19.19 -31.33 7.08
C PRO A 18 -17.72 -31.71 6.93
N ALA A 19 -17.17 -32.31 7.99
CA ALA A 19 -15.83 -32.86 8.01
C ALA A 19 -15.77 -34.11 7.12
N ILE A 20 -15.07 -34.02 5.99
CA ILE A 20 -14.65 -35.20 5.22
C ILE A 20 -13.31 -35.66 5.80
N GLN A 21 -13.37 -36.68 6.67
CA GLN A 21 -12.19 -37.40 7.14
C GLN A 21 -11.65 -38.27 5.99
N ALA A 22 -10.54 -37.85 5.38
CA ALA A 22 -9.76 -38.71 4.49
C ALA A 22 -8.68 -39.43 5.32
N HIS A 23 -8.99 -40.66 5.72
CA HIS A 23 -7.99 -41.61 6.23
C HIS A 23 -7.14 -42.11 5.06
N HIS A 24 -5.86 -41.77 5.03
CA HIS A 24 -4.87 -42.50 4.24
C HIS A 24 -3.74 -42.97 5.16
N ASN A 25 -3.89 -44.20 5.65
CA ASN A 25 -2.80 -45.02 6.17
C ASN A 25 -1.98 -45.53 4.97
N GLY A 26 -0.77 -45.02 4.80
CA GLY A 26 0.21 -45.54 3.86
C GLY A 26 1.38 -46.17 4.60
N HIS A 27 1.35 -47.49 4.76
CA HIS A 27 2.48 -48.29 5.24
C HIS A 27 3.61 -48.27 4.21
N ASN A 28 4.79 -47.78 4.60
CA ASN A 28 6.04 -48.01 3.88
C ASN A 28 6.64 -49.35 4.33
N VAL A 29 6.59 -50.35 3.45
CA VAL A 29 7.37 -51.59 3.59
C VAL A 29 8.55 -51.49 2.62
N ALA A 30 9.75 -51.40 3.18
CA ALA A 30 10.99 -51.47 2.41
C ALA A 30 11.21 -52.89 1.89
N ARG A 31 11.34 -53.06 0.57
CA ARG A 31 11.72 -54.32 -0.08
C ARG A 31 13.14 -54.18 -0.65
N PRO A 32 14.13 -54.94 -0.15
CA PRO A 32 15.46 -54.98 -0.74
C PRO A 32 15.54 -56.01 -1.86
N GLY A 33 16.17 -55.62 -2.97
CA GLY A 33 16.74 -56.53 -3.97
C GLY A 33 15.89 -56.74 -5.22
N GLN A 34 16.01 -55.86 -6.21
CA GLN A 34 15.95 -56.25 -7.62
C GLN A 34 16.92 -55.39 -8.47
N PRO A 35 17.70 -56.01 -9.37
CA PRO A 35 18.59 -55.31 -10.29
C PRO A 35 17.81 -54.63 -11.42
N ALA A 36 18.33 -53.47 -11.81
CA ALA A 36 17.81 -52.57 -12.81
C ALA A 36 17.97 -53.09 -14.24
N THR A 37 16.88 -53.10 -15.00
CA THR A 37 16.86 -52.82 -16.45
C THR A 37 15.41 -52.65 -16.90
N SER A 38 14.94 -51.40 -16.92
CA SER A 38 13.79 -51.01 -17.74
C SER A 38 14.19 -49.76 -18.51
N VAL A 39 14.42 -49.98 -19.80
CA VAL A 39 14.63 -48.96 -20.81
C VAL A 39 13.23 -48.67 -21.37
N PHE A 40 12.84 -47.40 -21.40
CA PHE A 40 11.52 -46.87 -21.80
C PHE A 40 10.41 -46.89 -20.74
N ASP A 41 10.63 -46.14 -19.66
CA ASP A 41 9.51 -45.63 -18.86
C ASP A 41 8.94 -44.36 -19.52
N VAL A 42 7.88 -44.53 -20.30
CA VAL A 42 7.08 -43.42 -20.83
C VAL A 42 6.28 -42.88 -19.66
N SER A 43 6.92 -42.03 -18.85
CA SER A 43 6.26 -41.32 -17.77
C SER A 43 5.01 -40.61 -18.32
N PRO A 44 3.80 -40.92 -17.82
CA PRO A 44 2.61 -40.20 -18.21
C PRO A 44 2.85 -38.74 -17.83
N ARG A 45 2.83 -37.84 -18.82
CA ARG A 45 2.78 -36.40 -18.58
C ARG A 45 1.51 -36.15 -17.79
N ILE A 46 1.64 -36.10 -16.47
CA ILE A 46 0.62 -35.57 -15.58
C ILE A 46 0.49 -34.10 -16.00
N THR A 47 -0.45 -33.85 -16.91
CA THR A 47 -0.95 -32.51 -17.15
C THR A 47 -1.53 -32.09 -15.81
N LYS A 48 -0.76 -31.28 -15.09
CA LYS A 48 -1.23 -30.59 -13.89
C LYS A 48 -2.43 -29.78 -14.38
N THR A 49 -3.62 -30.34 -14.19
CA THR A 49 -4.88 -29.64 -14.35
C THR A 49 -4.76 -28.48 -13.40
N HIS A 50 -4.50 -27.31 -13.99
CA HIS A 50 -4.43 -26.04 -13.30
C HIS A 50 -5.68 -26.00 -12.45
N THR A 51 -5.53 -26.12 -11.13
CA THR A 51 -6.64 -25.87 -10.22
C THR A 51 -7.12 -24.49 -10.61
N SER A 52 -8.32 -24.46 -11.17
CA SER A 52 -9.06 -23.26 -11.48
C SER A 52 -9.00 -22.42 -10.22
N TYR A 53 -8.10 -21.43 -10.22
CA TYR A 53 -7.95 -20.47 -9.15
C TYR A 53 -9.34 -19.86 -9.04
N MET A 54 -10.04 -20.14 -7.93
CA MET A 54 -11.26 -19.41 -7.62
C MET A 54 -10.95 -17.93 -7.86
N PRO A 55 -11.73 -17.22 -8.69
CA PRO A 55 -11.46 -15.84 -8.98
C PRO A 55 -11.40 -15.11 -7.64
N CYS A 56 -10.20 -14.62 -7.30
CA CYS A 56 -10.01 -13.75 -6.15
C CYS A 56 -11.04 -12.63 -6.29
N TYR A 57 -12.06 -12.65 -5.43
CA TYR A 57 -13.23 -11.79 -5.58
C TYR A 57 -12.75 -10.34 -5.64
N ALA A 58 -12.95 -9.70 -6.78
CA ALA A 58 -12.63 -8.30 -6.91
C ALA A 58 -13.58 -7.52 -6.01
N VAL A 59 -13.05 -6.91 -4.95
CA VAL A 59 -13.84 -6.09 -4.02
C VAL A 59 -14.20 -4.79 -4.72
N ALA A 60 -15.49 -4.58 -4.98
CA ALA A 60 -16.03 -3.34 -5.49
C ALA A 60 -16.25 -2.33 -4.35
N VAL A 61 -15.78 -1.10 -4.50
CA VAL A 61 -15.93 -0.02 -3.52
C VAL A 61 -16.37 1.27 -4.22
N ASP A 62 -17.47 1.85 -3.78
CA ASP A 62 -17.88 3.19 -4.20
C ASP A 62 -17.04 4.23 -3.45
N VAL A 63 -16.47 5.18 -4.21
CA VAL A 63 -15.60 6.24 -3.69
C VAL A 63 -16.21 7.59 -4.07
N PHE A 64 -16.58 8.37 -3.06
CA PHE A 64 -17.10 9.71 -3.27
C PHE A 64 -15.98 10.75 -3.25
N VAL A 65 -15.91 11.54 -4.31
CA VAL A 65 -14.87 12.53 -4.53
C VAL A 65 -15.45 13.94 -4.59
N LYS A 66 -14.57 14.95 -4.46
CA LYS A 66 -14.93 16.35 -4.66
C LYS A 66 -15.51 16.60 -6.06
N PRO A 67 -16.32 17.67 -6.25
CA PRO A 67 -16.97 17.94 -7.54
C PRO A 67 -16.02 18.18 -8.71
N LEU A 68 -14.83 18.72 -8.45
CA LEU A 68 -13.83 19.05 -9.47
C LEU A 68 -12.53 18.27 -9.22
N PRO A 69 -11.90 17.71 -10.26
CA PRO A 69 -10.58 17.13 -10.14
C PRO A 69 -9.52 18.23 -10.02
N GLU A 70 -8.39 17.89 -9.42
CA GLU A 70 -7.17 18.67 -9.58
C GLU A 70 -6.46 18.23 -10.85
N THR A 71 -6.12 19.17 -11.72
CA THR A 71 -5.31 18.90 -12.90
C THR A 71 -3.85 19.15 -12.57
N ASP A 72 -3.02 18.13 -12.74
CA ASP A 72 -1.57 18.30 -12.68
C ASP A 72 -1.10 19.11 -13.90
N VAL A 73 -0.43 20.24 -13.67
CA VAL A 73 0.00 21.18 -14.71
C VAL A 73 0.98 20.51 -15.67
N ASP A 74 1.84 19.62 -15.15
CA ASP A 74 2.93 19.01 -15.91
C ASP A 74 2.46 17.83 -16.77
N ASN A 75 1.50 17.04 -16.27
CA ASN A 75 1.12 15.76 -16.88
C ASN A 75 -0.28 15.75 -17.49
N GLN A 76 -1.05 16.85 -17.37
CA GLN A 76 -2.46 16.93 -17.77
C GLN A 76 -3.32 15.79 -17.20
N GLN A 77 -2.92 15.22 -16.06
CA GLN A 77 -3.61 14.10 -15.43
C GLN A 77 -4.63 14.63 -14.42
N GLU A 78 -5.87 14.15 -14.54
CA GLU A 78 -6.93 14.43 -13.57
C GLU A 78 -6.76 13.58 -12.32
N THR A 79 -6.60 14.25 -11.18
CA THR A 79 -6.56 13.63 -9.86
C THR A 79 -7.82 13.98 -9.08
N TRP A 80 -8.66 12.99 -8.83
CA TRP A 80 -9.90 13.16 -8.08
C TRP A 80 -9.64 13.00 -6.58
N ILE A 81 -10.05 13.98 -5.78
CA ILE A 81 -9.79 14.00 -4.34
C ILE A 81 -10.94 13.31 -3.60
N VAL A 82 -10.65 12.24 -2.86
CA VAL A 82 -11.65 11.55 -2.04
C VAL A 82 -12.07 12.46 -0.89
N ASP A 83 -13.38 12.66 -0.75
CA ASP A 83 -13.97 13.62 0.19
C ASP A 83 -14.72 12.92 1.33
N ILE A 84 -15.32 11.75 1.05
CA ILE A 84 -16.02 10.94 2.05
C ILE A 84 -15.23 9.66 2.28
N GLN A 85 -15.09 9.28 3.55
CA GLN A 85 -14.43 8.03 3.93
C GLN A 85 -15.14 6.83 3.27
N PRO A 86 -14.44 6.02 2.47
CA PRO A 86 -15.03 4.83 1.87
C PRO A 86 -15.38 3.79 2.94
N PRO A 87 -16.36 2.91 2.69
CA PRO A 87 -16.79 1.89 3.67
C PRO A 87 -15.70 0.87 3.99
N ARG A 88 -14.64 0.81 3.16
CA ARG A 88 -13.46 -0.03 3.36
C ARG A 88 -12.23 0.75 2.95
N GLN A 89 -11.11 0.48 3.62
CA GLN A 89 -9.82 1.01 3.19
C GLN A 89 -9.51 0.57 1.76
N LEU A 90 -9.09 1.52 0.93
CA LEU A 90 -8.76 1.27 -0.46
C LEU A 90 -7.40 0.59 -0.55
N THR A 91 -7.32 -0.54 -1.25
CA THR A 91 -6.05 -1.25 -1.49
C THR A 91 -5.89 -1.62 -2.95
N ARG A 92 -4.65 -1.93 -3.34
CA ARG A 92 -4.31 -2.43 -4.67
C ARG A 92 -5.15 -3.66 -5.01
N GLY A 93 -5.71 -3.67 -6.23
CA GLY A 93 -6.56 -4.74 -6.73
C GLY A 93 -8.06 -4.51 -6.51
N HIS A 94 -8.48 -3.60 -5.61
CA HIS A 94 -9.89 -3.21 -5.50
C HIS A 94 -10.39 -2.61 -6.82
N ILE A 95 -11.63 -2.91 -7.17
CA ILE A 95 -12.37 -2.20 -8.22
C ILE A 95 -13.07 -1.05 -7.53
N VAL A 96 -12.83 0.18 -7.98
CA VAL A 96 -13.47 1.36 -7.44
C VAL A 96 -14.37 2.01 -8.47
N THR A 97 -15.55 2.45 -8.03
CA THR A 97 -16.42 3.34 -8.80
C THR A 97 -16.26 4.73 -8.22
N VAL A 98 -15.69 5.65 -8.99
CA VAL A 98 -15.47 7.04 -8.61
C VAL A 98 -16.72 7.84 -8.93
N ARG A 99 -17.29 8.51 -7.93
CA ARG A 99 -18.57 9.21 -8.05
C ARG A 99 -18.52 10.56 -7.35
N THR A 100 -19.21 11.55 -7.90
CA THR A 100 -19.66 12.72 -7.15
C THR A 100 -21.00 12.40 -6.48
N ALA A 101 -21.59 13.36 -5.77
CA ALA A 101 -22.93 13.19 -5.19
C ALA A 101 -23.99 12.81 -6.25
N ASN A 102 -23.87 13.35 -7.47
CA ASN A 102 -24.92 13.27 -8.48
C ASN A 102 -24.52 12.50 -9.74
N HIS A 103 -23.24 12.11 -9.89
CA HIS A 103 -22.74 11.54 -11.14
C HIS A 103 -21.66 10.48 -10.94
N VAL A 104 -21.64 9.48 -11.82
CA VAL A 104 -20.56 8.47 -11.89
C VAL A 104 -19.49 8.99 -12.85
N ILE A 105 -18.30 9.29 -12.33
CA ILE A 105 -17.18 9.77 -13.14
C ILE A 105 -16.55 8.61 -13.93
N GLY A 106 -16.43 7.45 -13.31
CA GLY A 106 -15.85 6.27 -13.94
C GLY A 106 -15.58 5.14 -12.95
N ALA A 107 -15.11 4.02 -13.47
CA ALA A 107 -14.71 2.87 -12.66
C ALA A 107 -13.38 2.30 -13.15
N GLY A 108 -12.62 1.71 -12.23
CA GLY A 108 -11.33 1.11 -12.54
C GLY A 108 -10.74 0.33 -11.38
N ARG A 109 -9.74 -0.49 -11.67
CA ARG A 109 -9.00 -1.27 -10.67
C ARG A 109 -7.82 -0.47 -10.15
N ILE A 110 -7.67 -0.36 -8.82
CA ILE A 110 -6.49 0.24 -8.19
C ILE A 110 -5.25 -0.58 -8.59
N SER A 111 -4.37 0.04 -9.38
CA SER A 111 -3.27 -0.66 -10.04
C SER A 111 -1.92 -0.46 -9.35
N LYS A 112 -1.57 0.78 -9.00
CA LYS A 112 -0.31 1.15 -8.35
C LYS A 112 -0.42 2.48 -7.60
N THR A 113 0.47 2.68 -6.64
CA THR A 113 0.77 3.95 -5.99
C THR A 113 1.56 4.84 -6.95
N MET A 114 1.13 6.09 -7.13
CA MET A 114 1.80 7.08 -7.98
C MET A 114 2.67 8.00 -7.14
N THR A 115 2.05 8.67 -6.16
CA THR A 115 2.70 9.61 -5.25
C THR A 115 2.27 9.34 -3.82
N LEU A 116 3.20 9.62 -2.90
CA LEU A 116 3.01 9.48 -1.47
C LEU A 116 3.51 10.78 -0.83
N THR A 117 2.61 11.48 -0.14
CA THR A 117 2.89 12.70 0.62
C THR A 117 2.72 12.40 2.10
N ARG A 118 2.90 13.40 2.98
CA ARG A 118 2.71 13.18 4.41
C ARG A 118 1.32 12.63 4.76
N HIS A 119 0.27 13.18 4.16
CA HIS A 119 -1.11 12.89 4.56
C HIS A 119 -1.96 12.20 3.49
N TRP A 120 -1.45 12.12 2.26
CA TRP A 120 -2.18 11.62 1.11
C TRP A 120 -1.37 10.63 0.29
N ILE A 121 -2.08 9.68 -0.30
CA ILE A 121 -1.58 8.78 -1.32
C ILE A 121 -2.38 8.98 -2.61
N THR A 122 -1.68 9.05 -3.75
CA THR A 122 -2.32 9.07 -5.06
C THR A 122 -2.22 7.70 -5.70
N LEU A 123 -3.37 7.15 -6.09
CA LEU A 123 -3.52 5.81 -6.64
C LEU A 123 -3.97 5.91 -8.10
N ARG A 124 -3.30 5.16 -9.00
CA ARG A 124 -3.70 5.05 -10.39
C ARG A 124 -4.75 3.96 -10.57
N LEU A 125 -5.82 4.31 -11.28
CA LEU A 125 -6.84 3.36 -11.70
C LEU A 125 -6.49 2.82 -13.10
N ALA A 126 -6.56 1.49 -13.25
CA ALA A 126 -6.51 0.82 -14.55
C ALA A 126 -7.93 0.52 -15.00
N GLY A 127 -8.28 0.83 -16.24
CA GLY A 127 -9.64 0.67 -16.76
C GLY A 127 -9.83 1.41 -18.08
N ARG A 128 -11.08 1.73 -18.43
CA ARG A 128 -11.44 2.34 -19.71
C ARG A 128 -10.96 3.78 -19.91
N ARG A 129 -10.73 4.54 -18.82
CA ARG A 129 -10.25 5.92 -18.89
C ARG A 129 -8.79 5.94 -18.46
N ASP A 130 -7.90 6.09 -19.44
CA ASP A 130 -6.48 6.19 -19.17
C ASP A 130 -6.18 7.40 -18.28
N GLY A 131 -5.21 7.22 -17.38
CA GLY A 131 -4.69 8.29 -16.53
C GLY A 131 -5.58 8.70 -15.34
N LEU A 132 -6.74 8.07 -15.12
CA LEU A 132 -7.59 8.40 -13.97
C LEU A 132 -6.88 8.09 -12.64
N GLN A 133 -6.75 9.10 -11.79
CA GLN A 133 -6.14 9.00 -10.48
C GLN A 133 -7.10 9.42 -9.38
N ILE A 134 -6.94 8.80 -8.21
CA ILE A 134 -7.62 9.23 -6.99
C ILE A 134 -6.57 9.56 -5.93
N ARG A 135 -6.75 10.68 -5.24
CA ARG A 135 -5.95 11.04 -4.07
C ARG A 135 -6.75 10.76 -2.81
N VAL A 136 -6.20 9.90 -1.97
CA VAL A 136 -6.87 9.31 -0.81
C VAL A 136 -6.09 9.70 0.44
N PRO A 137 -6.75 10.14 1.52
CA PRO A 137 -6.10 10.29 2.81
C PRO A 137 -5.51 8.96 3.27
N ILE A 138 -4.31 8.99 3.85
CA ILE A 138 -3.60 7.76 4.26
C ILE A 138 -4.44 6.83 5.15
N PRO A 139 -5.21 7.31 6.15
CA PRO A 139 -6.05 6.43 6.99
C PRO A 139 -7.15 5.67 6.21
N TRP A 140 -7.53 6.17 5.04
CA TRP A 140 -8.55 5.56 4.18
C TRP A 140 -7.97 4.62 3.13
N ALA A 141 -6.64 4.50 3.07
CA ALA A 141 -5.93 3.58 2.20
C ALA A 141 -5.21 2.52 3.03
N ARG A 142 -5.17 1.29 2.52
CA ARG A 142 -4.31 0.25 3.05
C ARG A 142 -3.05 0.20 2.19
N LEU A 143 -1.97 0.76 2.72
CA LEU A 143 -0.66 0.73 2.09
C LEU A 143 -0.12 -0.70 2.06
N CYS A 144 0.65 -1.04 1.03
CA CYS A 144 1.44 -2.26 1.07
C CYS A 144 2.61 -2.10 2.07
N ASP A 145 3.18 -3.20 2.55
CA ASP A 145 4.23 -3.17 3.57
C ASP A 145 5.41 -2.26 3.21
N LEU A 146 5.79 -2.22 1.92
CA LEU A 146 6.89 -1.36 1.46
C LEU A 146 6.49 0.12 1.49
N ASP A 147 5.30 0.47 0.99
CA ASP A 147 4.82 1.86 1.00
C ASP A 147 4.63 2.36 2.44
N GLY A 148 4.06 1.53 3.33
CA GLY A 148 3.89 1.84 4.75
C GLY A 148 5.23 2.00 5.47
N TYR A 149 6.19 1.09 5.22
CA TYR A 149 7.53 1.20 5.79
C TYR A 149 8.27 2.46 5.31
N SER A 150 8.24 2.72 4.01
CA SER A 150 8.83 3.94 3.43
C SER A 150 8.17 5.20 3.99
N HIS A 151 6.84 5.20 4.15
CA HIS A 151 6.12 6.31 4.79
C HIS A 151 6.62 6.58 6.20
N THR A 152 6.70 5.54 7.05
CA THR A 152 7.18 5.67 8.43
C THR A 152 8.58 6.25 8.50
N VAL A 153 9.51 5.73 7.69
CA VAL A 153 10.92 6.14 7.72
C VAL A 153 11.11 7.54 7.17
N LEU A 154 10.36 7.91 6.13
CA LEU A 154 10.57 9.14 5.37
C LEU A 154 9.57 10.23 5.71
N PHE A 155 8.67 10.04 6.68
CA PHE A 155 7.56 10.94 6.94
C PHE A 155 7.94 12.43 6.96
N ARG A 156 9.02 12.77 7.67
CA ARG A 156 9.51 14.16 7.79
C ARG A 156 10.03 14.73 6.48
N ALA A 157 10.53 13.88 5.60
CA ALA A 157 11.03 14.23 4.29
C ALA A 157 9.94 14.30 3.20
N LEU A 158 8.80 13.65 3.42
CA LEU A 158 7.69 13.71 2.47
C LEU A 158 7.14 15.13 2.36
N GLN A 159 6.63 15.44 1.17
CA GLN A 159 5.97 16.72 0.88
C GLN A 159 4.86 17.01 1.90
N LYS A 160 4.92 18.20 2.51
CA LYS A 160 3.96 18.68 3.51
C LYS A 160 2.58 18.98 2.93
N LEU A 161 2.56 19.38 1.66
CA LEU A 161 1.34 19.66 0.93
C LEU A 161 0.94 18.43 0.09
N PRO A 162 -0.38 18.14 -0.02
CA PRO A 162 -1.48 18.88 0.59
C PRO A 162 -1.61 18.68 2.11
N ALA A 163 -2.21 19.66 2.79
CA ALA A 163 -2.53 19.58 4.22
C ALA A 163 -3.46 18.37 4.52
N PRO A 164 -3.52 17.87 5.77
CA PRO A 164 -4.41 16.77 6.12
C PRO A 164 -5.86 17.00 5.68
N HIS A 165 -6.57 15.92 5.33
CA HIS A 165 -8.00 16.00 5.03
C HIS A 165 -8.76 16.63 6.20
N HIS A 166 -9.79 17.44 5.90
CA HIS A 166 -10.47 18.30 6.88
C HIS A 166 -11.03 17.54 8.10
N THR A 167 -11.46 16.29 7.90
CA THR A 167 -11.92 15.38 8.98
C THR A 167 -10.85 15.02 10.02
N PHE A 168 -9.57 15.31 9.75
CA PHE A 168 -8.46 15.06 10.67
C PHE A 168 -7.93 16.33 11.36
N LEU A 169 -8.32 17.53 10.92
CA LEU A 169 -7.76 18.78 11.44
C LEU A 169 -8.08 19.04 12.92
N THR A 170 -9.19 18.50 13.42
CA THR A 170 -9.59 18.60 14.83
C THR A 170 -8.86 17.61 15.73
N LYS A 171 -8.09 16.67 15.18
CA LYS A 171 -7.44 15.61 15.95
C LYS A 171 -6.07 16.08 16.46
N PRO A 172 -5.77 16.00 17.77
CA PRO A 172 -4.50 16.47 18.33
C PRO A 172 -3.24 15.84 17.71
N ALA A 173 -3.34 14.58 17.27
CA ALA A 173 -2.22 13.88 16.61
C ALA A 173 -1.73 14.58 15.33
N PHE A 174 -2.54 15.44 14.71
CA PHE A 174 -2.22 16.16 13.48
C PHE A 174 -1.74 17.59 13.73
N HIS A 175 -1.64 18.04 15.00
CA HIS A 175 -1.21 19.39 15.34
C HIS A 175 0.31 19.56 15.36
N ASP A 176 1.05 18.48 15.65
CA ASP A 176 2.51 18.47 15.55
C ASP A 176 2.95 18.06 14.13
N PRO A 177 3.53 18.97 13.33
CA PRO A 177 3.96 18.67 11.98
C PRO A 177 5.19 17.74 11.91
N ASP A 178 5.94 17.56 13.00
CA ASP A 178 7.15 16.74 13.03
C ASP A 178 6.93 15.35 13.62
N HIS A 179 5.72 15.10 14.13
CA HIS A 179 5.25 13.79 14.57
C HIS A 179 4.49 13.09 13.45
N ASN A 180 4.77 11.80 13.24
CA ASN A 180 4.00 10.97 12.31
C ASN A 180 2.76 10.43 13.03
N PRO A 181 1.53 10.86 12.67
CA PRO A 181 0.32 10.40 13.35
C PRO A 181 -0.13 9.00 12.92
N TYR A 182 0.58 8.36 11.99
CA TYR A 182 0.20 7.09 11.40
C TYR A 182 1.08 5.95 11.91
N GLU A 183 0.44 4.81 12.15
CA GLU A 183 1.09 3.56 12.49
C GLU A 183 0.66 2.51 11.45
N PHE A 184 1.61 1.68 11.01
CA PHE A 184 1.36 0.62 10.04
C PHE A 184 1.74 -0.72 10.64
N ASP A 185 0.89 -1.73 10.42
CA ASP A 185 1.10 -3.10 10.88
C ASP A 185 2.22 -3.79 10.08
N ILE A 186 3.47 -3.46 10.40
CA ILE A 186 4.65 -4.06 9.79
C ILE A 186 5.21 -5.12 10.74
N SER A 187 5.20 -6.38 10.30
CA SER A 187 5.79 -7.48 11.07
C SER A 187 7.27 -7.16 11.39
N PRO A 188 7.72 -7.33 12.65
CA PRO A 188 9.12 -7.10 13.03
C PRO A 188 10.11 -7.85 12.14
N ASN A 189 9.78 -9.09 11.77
CA ASN A 189 10.59 -9.94 10.89
C ASN A 189 10.68 -9.42 9.45
N ALA A 190 9.73 -8.59 9.01
CA ALA A 190 9.73 -7.99 7.69
C ALA A 190 10.62 -6.74 7.60
N THR A 191 10.94 -6.08 8.72
CA THR A 191 11.64 -4.79 8.74
C THR A 191 13.00 -4.83 8.03
N ALA A 192 13.84 -5.83 8.31
CA ALA A 192 15.15 -5.99 7.67
C ALA A 192 15.03 -6.18 6.15
N ARG A 193 14.06 -7.00 5.72
CA ARG A 193 13.76 -7.23 4.30
C ARG A 193 13.23 -5.97 3.62
N LEU A 194 12.32 -5.24 4.27
CA LEU A 194 11.74 -4.00 3.74
C LEU A 194 12.80 -2.90 3.64
N ARG A 195 13.68 -2.77 4.65
CA ARG A 195 14.84 -1.88 4.60
C ARG A 195 15.76 -2.19 3.41
N ALA A 196 16.07 -3.48 3.18
CA ALA A 196 16.88 -3.89 2.03
C ALA A 196 16.19 -3.61 0.69
N ARG A 197 14.87 -3.81 0.61
CA ARG A 197 14.06 -3.46 -0.60
C ARG A 197 14.01 -1.96 -0.84
N MET A 198 13.83 -1.17 0.21
CA MET A 198 13.78 0.29 0.15
C MET A 198 15.10 0.87 -0.39
N LYS A 199 16.25 0.32 0.02
CA LYS A 199 17.57 0.70 -0.52
C LYS A 199 17.77 0.39 -2.01
N LYS A 200 17.03 -0.60 -2.54
CA LYS A 200 17.08 -1.00 -3.96
C LYS A 200 16.10 -0.21 -4.83
N ASP A 201 15.14 0.48 -4.23
CA ASP A 201 14.16 1.27 -4.95
C ASP A 201 14.77 2.63 -5.32
N THR A 202 14.99 2.87 -6.61
CA THR A 202 15.65 4.06 -7.14
C THR A 202 14.99 5.35 -6.66
N LYS A 203 13.65 5.40 -6.67
CA LYS A 203 12.89 6.58 -6.25
C LYS A 203 13.13 6.91 -4.78
N THR A 204 13.17 5.87 -3.95
CA THR A 204 13.42 6.05 -2.51
C THR A 204 14.88 6.41 -2.24
N LYS A 205 15.81 5.86 -3.02
CA LYS A 205 17.24 6.18 -2.93
C LYS A 205 17.51 7.66 -3.23
N GLU A 206 16.96 8.18 -4.32
CA GLU A 206 17.08 9.60 -4.70
C GLU A 206 16.55 10.53 -3.60
N LEU A 207 15.42 10.17 -2.98
CA LEU A 207 14.82 10.93 -1.89
C LEU A 207 15.70 10.91 -0.63
N LEU A 208 16.30 9.76 -0.30
CA LEU A 208 17.24 9.63 0.82
C LEU A 208 18.53 10.42 0.60
N GLU A 209 19.08 10.39 -0.62
CA GLU A 209 20.29 11.14 -0.97
C GLU A 209 20.05 12.65 -0.86
N SER A 210 18.91 13.13 -1.36
CA SER A 210 18.52 14.55 -1.28
C SER A 210 18.49 15.06 0.17
N LEU A 211 18.00 14.25 1.11
CA LEU A 211 17.96 14.61 2.54
C LEU A 211 19.33 14.65 3.20
N SER A 212 20.23 13.76 2.78
CA SER A 212 21.59 13.70 3.33
C SER A 212 22.41 14.93 2.96
N HIS A 213 22.21 15.46 1.76
CA HIS A 213 22.86 16.69 1.29
C HIS A 213 22.34 17.94 2.00
N GLU A 214 21.03 18.04 2.24
CA GLU A 214 20.44 19.20 2.95
C GLU A 214 20.96 19.31 4.40
N SER A 215 21.18 18.17 5.06
CA SER A 215 21.72 18.12 6.43
C SER A 215 23.18 18.59 6.53
N THR A 216 23.95 18.50 5.44
CA THR A 216 25.39 18.84 5.43
C THR A 216 25.62 20.34 5.21
N ASN A 217 24.74 21.01 4.44
CA ASN A 217 24.87 22.45 4.16
C ASN A 217 24.44 23.35 5.33
N LYS A 218 23.61 22.86 6.25
CA LYS A 218 23.14 23.65 7.41
C LYS A 218 24.14 23.74 8.57
N ALA A 219 25.24 22.97 8.50
CA ALA A 219 26.25 22.89 9.56
C ALA A 219 27.45 23.83 9.37
N ARG A 220 27.43 24.76 8.40
CA ARG A 220 28.43 25.85 8.37
C ARG A 220 27.99 26.93 9.36
N PRO A 221 28.64 27.05 10.54
CA PRO A 221 28.35 28.13 11.46
C PRO A 221 28.59 29.45 10.73
N HIS A 222 27.60 30.33 10.79
CA HIS A 222 27.73 31.69 10.31
C HIS A 222 28.86 32.32 11.13
N GLY A 223 30.04 32.41 10.53
CA GLY A 223 31.23 32.94 11.17
C GLY A 223 30.92 34.30 11.74
N GLU A 224 31.17 34.42 13.04
CA GLU A 224 31.21 35.65 13.81
C GLU A 224 32.08 36.64 13.04
N GLY A 225 31.43 37.65 12.47
CA GLY A 225 32.12 38.85 12.04
C GLY A 225 32.56 39.60 13.29
N GLU A 226 33.74 39.27 13.79
CA GLU A 226 34.57 40.18 14.58
C GLU A 226 34.87 41.41 13.72
N GLY A 227 33.99 42.39 13.79
CA GLY A 227 34.22 43.75 13.33
C GLY A 227 34.59 44.63 14.52
N SER A 228 35.79 44.42 15.05
CA SER A 228 36.47 45.39 15.92
C SER A 228 37.34 46.28 15.04
N GLN A 229 37.09 47.59 15.05
CA GLN A 229 37.94 48.72 14.59
C GLN A 229 37.01 49.93 14.41
N ASP A 230 37.24 51.15 14.87
CA ASP A 230 38.18 51.79 15.82
C ASP A 230 37.47 53.10 16.24
#